data_AF-A0AA43RTZ8-F1
#
_entry.id   AF-A0AA43RTZ8-F1
#
_cell.length_a   1.000
_cell.length_b   1.000
_cell.length_c   1.000
_cell.angle_alpha   90.00
_cell.angle_beta   90.00
_cell.angle_gamma   90.00
#
_symmetry.space_group_name_H-M   'P 1'
#
loop_
_entity.id
_entity.type
_entity.pdbx_description
1 polymer ?
#
loop_
_entity_poly.entity_id
_entity_poly.type
_entity_poly.pdbx_seq_one_letter_code
_entity_poly.pdbx_strand_id
1 'polypeptide(L)'
;MLSKENIDKIAGLIKVDPKTLEEAIKSEKETKVDIPDLSVFTQEDLKTRDQNIQKQHYDSGKAVGVEILVKELKEKHGIELEGKDPHKFIEALKAKIEKDANIKPDEKVNELSGVIEKLKVNVSTLQAENDTLKSDIRTKDMTSKALSMVTKDYLLSKNDMLSVMKLNGYSIEEENGSIVAKLNGEIVRDNMTQAPVSIDKVFDTYAAEKGWAKGTEDPRKGRGSYSTKNNLGVPSSLSEFEKQWTGEGKSTNSAEYLAKAQEYAKDNKDFFNN
;
A
#
# COMPACT_ATOMS: atom_id res chain seq x y z
N MET A 1 -26.55 90.22 70.34
CA MET A 1 -26.23 88.88 70.87
C MET A 1 -26.56 87.85 69.80
N LEU A 2 -25.68 86.89 69.55
CA LEU A 2 -25.96 85.71 68.71
C LEU A 2 -26.90 84.74 69.46
N SER A 3 -27.70 83.95 68.75
CA SER A 3 -28.52 82.92 69.39
C SER A 3 -27.62 81.83 70.00
N LYS A 4 -28.05 81.23 71.11
CA LYS A 4 -27.31 80.14 71.78
C LYS A 4 -27.00 78.99 70.83
N GLU A 5 -27.96 78.66 69.96
CA GLU A 5 -27.79 77.65 68.92
C GLU A 5 -26.69 77.98 67.89
N ASN A 6 -26.52 79.26 67.54
CA ASN A 6 -25.45 79.67 66.64
C ASN A 6 -24.09 79.66 67.33
N ILE A 7 -24.02 80.00 68.63
CA ILE A 7 -22.80 79.90 69.43
C ILE A 7 -22.37 78.44 69.56
N ASP A 8 -23.29 77.52 69.84
CA ASP A 8 -23.01 76.08 69.94
C ASP A 8 -22.52 75.51 68.59
N LYS A 9 -23.11 75.91 67.47
CA LYS A 9 -22.68 75.48 66.13
C LYS A 9 -21.29 76.00 65.76
N ILE A 10 -21.00 77.28 66.04
CA ILE A 10 -19.70 77.88 65.76
C ILE A 10 -18.64 77.24 66.65
N ALA A 11 -18.90 77.11 67.96
CA ALA A 11 -18.04 76.44 68.92
C ALA A 11 -17.72 75.00 68.49
N GLY A 12 -18.72 74.25 68.01
CA GLY A 12 -18.54 72.90 67.45
C GLY A 12 -17.68 72.87 66.19
N LEU A 13 -17.84 73.83 65.28
CA LEU A 13 -17.03 73.94 64.05
C LEU A 13 -15.57 74.28 64.34
N ILE A 14 -15.32 75.20 65.28
CA ILE A 14 -13.97 75.62 65.66
C ILE A 14 -13.35 74.76 66.76
N LYS A 15 -14.09 73.76 67.26
CA LYS A 15 -13.71 72.84 68.35
C LYS A 15 -13.32 73.55 69.65
N VAL A 16 -14.05 74.60 70.01
CA VAL A 16 -13.90 75.32 71.30
C VAL A 16 -15.11 75.02 72.17
N ASP A 17 -14.95 75.04 73.50
CA ASP A 17 -16.07 74.81 74.43
C ASP A 17 -17.11 75.95 74.33
N PRO A 18 -18.41 75.65 74.11
CA PRO A 18 -19.43 76.68 73.88
C PRO A 18 -19.55 77.71 75.02
N LYS A 19 -19.31 77.30 76.28
CA LYS A 19 -19.36 78.21 77.42
C LYS A 19 -18.19 79.19 77.40
N THR A 20 -16.98 78.71 77.10
CA THR A 20 -15.81 79.60 76.96
C THR A 20 -15.94 80.59 75.81
N LEU A 21 -16.57 80.19 74.69
CA LEU A 21 -16.88 81.09 73.59
C LEU A 21 -17.98 82.11 73.97
N GLU A 22 -19.00 81.68 74.69
CA GLU A 22 -20.08 82.55 75.17
C GLU A 22 -19.57 83.59 76.19
N GLU A 23 -18.66 83.19 77.09
CA GLU A 23 -17.99 84.06 78.05
C GLU A 23 -17.03 85.05 77.37
N ALA A 24 -16.25 84.59 76.39
CA ALA A 24 -15.35 85.45 75.61
C ALA A 24 -16.10 86.52 74.79
N ILE A 25 -17.25 86.17 74.20
CA ILE A 25 -18.10 87.12 73.44
C ILE A 25 -18.75 88.17 74.36
N LYS A 26 -19.02 87.83 75.63
CA LYS A 26 -19.66 88.73 76.61
C LYS A 26 -18.68 89.53 77.46
N SER A 27 -17.38 89.25 77.38
CA SER A 27 -16.35 89.96 78.13
C SER A 27 -16.08 91.36 77.56
N GLU A 28 -16.06 92.39 78.40
CA GLU A 28 -15.64 93.75 78.02
C GLU A 28 -14.10 93.88 77.87
N LYS A 29 -13.33 92.86 78.28
CA LYS A 29 -11.87 92.79 78.12
C LYS A 29 -11.50 91.78 77.05
N GLU A 30 -10.47 92.09 76.25
CA GLU A 30 -9.91 91.18 75.25
C GLU A 30 -9.54 89.84 75.90
N THR A 31 -10.21 88.77 75.45
CA THR A 31 -9.97 87.40 75.90
C THR A 31 -9.47 86.60 74.70
N LYS A 32 -8.28 86.01 74.84
CA LYS A 32 -7.68 85.20 73.79
C LYS A 32 -8.26 83.78 73.86
N VAL A 33 -8.89 83.35 72.77
CA VAL A 33 -9.40 81.99 72.60
C VAL A 33 -8.47 81.28 71.61
N ASP A 34 -7.82 80.19 72.04
CA ASP A 34 -6.94 79.41 71.17
C ASP A 34 -7.79 78.48 70.29
N ILE A 35 -7.82 78.80 69.00
CA ILE A 35 -8.49 78.01 67.97
C ILE A 35 -7.46 77.07 67.33
N PRO A 36 -7.70 75.75 67.26
CA PRO A 36 -6.81 74.81 66.59
C PRO A 36 -6.72 75.09 65.08
N ASP A 37 -5.62 74.69 64.45
CA ASP A 37 -5.49 74.77 62.99
C ASP A 37 -6.54 73.86 62.31
N LEU A 38 -7.45 74.48 61.56
CA LEU A 38 -8.56 73.82 60.89
C LEU A 38 -8.40 73.92 59.38
N SER A 39 -8.37 72.77 58.72
CA SER A 39 -8.45 72.68 57.27
C SER A 39 -9.93 72.59 56.85
N VAL A 40 -10.51 73.73 56.47
CA VAL A 40 -11.88 73.80 55.97
C VAL A 40 -11.86 73.66 54.46
N PHE A 41 -12.45 72.58 53.95
CA PHE A 41 -12.58 72.33 52.51
C PHE A 41 -13.98 72.69 52.04
N THR A 42 -14.09 73.30 50.87
CA THR A 42 -15.39 73.44 50.21
C THR A 42 -15.84 72.10 49.62
N GLN A 43 -17.13 71.98 49.29
CA GLN A 43 -17.63 70.78 48.61
C GLN A 43 -16.98 70.57 47.23
N GLU A 44 -16.53 71.64 46.58
CA GLU A 44 -15.83 71.57 45.29
C GLU A 44 -14.39 71.03 45.45
N ASP A 45 -13.69 71.43 46.53
CA ASP A 45 -12.35 70.91 46.84
C ASP A 45 -12.37 69.41 47.13
N LEU A 46 -13.38 68.95 47.87
CA LEU A 46 -13.55 67.52 48.18
C LEU A 46 -13.83 66.70 46.91
N LYS A 47 -14.73 67.18 46.04
CA LYS A 47 -15.00 66.52 44.76
C LYS A 47 -13.76 66.45 43.87
N THR A 48 -12.99 67.54 43.80
CA THR A 48 -11.77 67.62 43.00
C THR A 48 -10.70 66.66 43.53
N ARG A 49 -10.51 66.60 44.85
CA ARG A 49 -9.61 65.63 45.49
C ARG A 49 -10.00 64.20 45.15
N ASP A 50 -11.27 63.85 45.33
CA ASP A 50 -11.75 62.49 45.12
C ASP A 50 -11.66 62.08 43.64
N GLN A 51 -11.92 63.00 42.70
CA GLN A 51 -11.70 62.78 41.26
C GLN A 51 -10.22 62.55 40.91
N ASN A 52 -9.31 63.32 41.51
CA ASN A 52 -7.87 63.16 41.28
C ASN A 52 -7.35 61.84 41.85
N ILE A 53 -7.80 61.47 43.05
CA ILE A 53 -7.50 60.18 43.67
C ILE A 53 -8.00 59.03 42.79
N GLN A 54 -9.22 59.11 42.27
CA GLN A 54 -9.77 58.10 41.37
C GLN A 54 -8.97 57.96 40.07
N LYS A 55 -8.59 59.08 39.44
CA LYS A 55 -7.74 59.05 38.23
C LYS A 55 -6.38 58.43 38.51
N GLN A 56 -5.74 58.82 39.61
CA GLN A 56 -4.43 58.29 39.98
C GLN A 56 -4.47 56.78 40.26
N HIS A 57 -5.52 56.30 40.96
CA HIS A 57 -5.72 54.87 41.18
C HIS A 57 -6.02 54.12 39.89
N TYR A 58 -6.80 54.70 38.98
CA TYR A 58 -7.10 54.11 37.69
C TYR A 58 -5.85 54.00 36.80
N ASP A 59 -5.05 55.06 36.71
CA ASP A 59 -3.82 55.07 35.90
C ASP A 59 -2.77 54.11 36.47
N SER A 60 -2.63 54.06 37.80
CA SER A 60 -1.78 53.08 38.49
C SER A 60 -2.27 51.64 38.27
N GLY A 61 -3.58 51.38 38.39
CA GLY A 61 -4.18 50.07 38.17
C GLY A 61 -4.03 49.60 36.73
N LYS A 62 -4.17 50.50 35.75
CA LYS A 62 -3.96 50.20 34.33
C LYS A 62 -2.51 49.82 34.04
N ALA A 63 -1.54 50.55 34.61
CA ALA A 63 -0.13 50.21 34.45
C ALA A 63 0.18 48.82 35.03
N VAL A 64 -0.26 48.54 36.26
CA VAL A 64 -0.06 47.23 36.91
C VAL A 64 -0.76 46.10 36.14
N GLY A 65 -1.98 46.33 35.65
CA GLY A 65 -2.73 45.35 34.86
C GLY A 65 -2.03 44.98 33.55
N VAL A 66 -1.47 45.97 32.85
CA VAL A 66 -0.68 45.74 31.63
C VAL A 66 0.59 44.95 31.95
N GLU A 67 1.26 45.23 33.07
CA GLU A 67 2.45 44.49 33.48
C GLU A 67 2.17 43.01 33.80
N ILE A 68 1.08 42.72 34.51
CA ILE A 68 0.66 41.35 34.83
C ILE A 68 0.34 40.60 33.54
N LEU A 69 -0.41 41.23 32.64
CA LEU A 69 -0.81 40.63 31.36
C LEU A 69 0.40 40.34 30.47
N VAL A 70 1.39 41.24 30.40
CA VAL A 70 2.65 40.98 29.66
C VAL A 70 3.43 39.84 30.29
N LYS A 71 3.45 39.72 31.62
CA LYS A 71 4.13 38.62 32.31
C LYS A 71 3.45 37.27 32.03
N GLU A 72 2.12 37.20 32.14
CA GLU A 72 1.35 35.98 31.82
C GLU A 72 1.53 35.57 30.36
N LEU A 73 1.54 36.53 29.43
CA LEU A 73 1.77 36.26 28.01
C LEU A 73 3.20 35.75 27.73
N LYS A 74 4.21 36.27 28.44
CA LYS A 74 5.59 35.74 28.35
C LYS A 74 5.70 34.30 28.83
N GLU A 75 5.08 33.99 29.96
CA GLU A 75 5.04 32.63 30.51
C GLU A 75 4.31 31.69 29.55
N LYS A 76 3.12 32.08 29.08
CA LYS A 76 2.29 31.27 28.18
C LYS A 76 2.94 31.01 26.82
N HIS A 77 3.63 32.01 26.26
CA HIS A 77 4.26 31.91 24.95
C HIS A 77 5.74 31.52 25.02
N GLY A 78 6.30 31.27 26.22
CA GLY A 78 7.69 30.85 26.42
C GLY A 78 8.69 31.83 25.79
N ILE A 79 8.53 33.12 26.07
CA ILE A 79 9.40 34.20 25.57
C ILE A 79 10.18 34.78 26.74
N GLU A 80 11.48 34.51 26.77
CA GLU A 80 12.41 35.10 27.73
C GLU A 80 12.83 36.49 27.24
N LEU A 81 12.14 37.51 27.75
CA LEU A 81 12.47 38.91 27.52
C LEU A 81 12.67 39.59 28.87
N GLU A 82 13.76 40.33 29.02
CA GLU A 82 13.91 41.26 30.14
C GLU A 82 13.09 42.54 29.91
N GLY A 83 12.25 42.91 30.88
CA GLY A 83 11.45 44.14 30.87
C GLY A 83 9.98 43.97 30.48
N LYS A 84 9.09 44.78 31.05
CA LYS A 84 7.62 44.57 31.04
C LYS A 84 6.87 45.31 29.91
N ASP A 85 7.55 45.58 28.80
CA ASP A 85 7.03 46.41 27.72
C ASP A 85 6.18 45.59 26.72
N PRO A 86 4.89 45.92 26.52
CA PRO A 86 4.02 45.25 25.56
C PRO A 86 4.55 45.27 24.12
N HIS A 87 5.21 46.35 23.70
CA HIS A 87 5.74 46.45 22.34
C HIS A 87 6.90 45.47 22.10
N LYS A 88 7.81 45.38 23.07
CA LYS A 88 8.93 44.42 23.03
C LYS A 88 8.43 42.98 23.03
N PHE A 89 7.37 42.69 23.80
CA PHE A 89 6.74 41.37 23.78
C PHE A 89 6.19 41.01 22.39
N ILE A 90 5.47 41.93 21.74
CA ILE A 90 4.92 41.70 20.39
C ILE A 90 6.05 41.49 19.37
N GLU A 91 7.14 42.25 19.44
CA GLU A 91 8.29 42.09 18.56
C GLU A 91 8.99 40.74 18.74
N ALA A 92 9.22 40.31 19.98
CA ALA A 92 9.80 38.99 20.25
C ALA A 92 8.85 37.84 19.89
N LEU A 93 7.53 38.02 20.05
CA LEU A 93 6.54 37.05 19.60
C LEU A 93 6.57 36.92 18.07
N LYS A 94 6.64 38.03 17.33
CA LYS A 94 6.80 38.00 15.87
C LYS A 94 8.09 37.30 15.46
N ALA A 95 9.22 37.64 16.08
CA ALA A 95 10.51 37.00 15.79
C ALA A 95 10.49 35.49 16.10
N LYS A 96 9.81 35.09 17.19
CA LYS A 96 9.62 33.66 17.53
C LYS A 96 8.72 32.96 16.51
N ILE A 97 7.62 33.59 16.11
CA ILE A 97 6.71 33.05 15.07
C ILE A 97 7.43 32.93 13.73
N GLU A 98 8.22 33.92 13.32
CA GLU A 98 9.02 33.86 12.08
C GLU A 98 10.07 32.76 12.14
N LYS A 99 10.74 32.58 13.29
CA LYS A 99 11.71 31.50 13.50
C LYS A 99 11.06 30.11 13.54
N ASP A 100 9.90 29.98 14.16
CA ASP A 100 9.11 28.73 14.17
C ASP A 100 8.50 28.42 12.80
N ALA A 101 8.08 29.45 12.05
CA ALA A 101 7.48 29.33 10.72
C ALA A 101 8.49 28.91 9.65
N ASN A 102 9.77 29.31 9.76
CA ASN A 102 10.81 28.96 8.79
C ASN A 102 11.46 27.58 9.01
N ILE A 103 11.10 26.84 10.08
CA ILE A 103 11.84 25.60 10.47
C ILE A 103 10.93 24.36 10.56
N LYS A 104 9.59 24.47 10.65
CA LYS A 104 8.70 23.30 10.86
C LYS A 104 7.90 22.80 9.64
N PRO A 105 7.40 23.66 8.73
CA PRO A 105 6.64 23.19 7.57
C PRO A 105 7.55 22.47 6.57
N ASP A 106 8.71 23.03 6.24
CA ASP A 106 9.56 22.51 5.17
C ASP A 106 10.23 21.18 5.52
N GLU A 107 10.72 21.01 6.75
CA GLU A 107 11.29 19.73 7.20
C GLU A 107 10.24 18.61 7.22
N LYS A 108 9.03 18.91 7.71
CA LYS A 108 7.94 17.93 7.77
C LYS A 108 7.36 17.62 6.40
N VAL A 109 7.30 18.62 5.50
CA VAL A 109 6.93 18.42 4.10
C VAL A 109 7.99 17.58 3.39
N ASN A 110 9.28 17.80 3.64
CA ASN A 110 10.36 16.99 3.09
C ASN A 110 10.31 15.53 3.60
N GLU A 111 10.08 15.33 4.90
CA GLU A 111 9.92 14.00 5.49
C GLU A 111 8.71 13.27 4.91
N LEU A 112 7.54 13.92 4.89
CA LEU A 112 6.32 13.35 4.33
C LEU A 112 6.46 13.07 2.82
N SER A 113 7.12 13.94 2.07
CA SER A 113 7.38 13.73 0.64
C SER A 113 8.28 12.51 0.42
N GLY A 114 9.34 12.36 1.22
CA GLY A 114 10.20 11.17 1.17
C GLY A 114 9.47 9.88 1.54
N VAL A 115 8.57 9.92 2.52
CA VAL A 115 7.71 8.77 2.87
C VAL A 115 6.73 8.45 1.74
N ILE A 116 6.12 9.46 1.12
CA ILE A 116 5.19 9.29 0.00
C ILE A 116 5.90 8.67 -1.20
N GLU A 117 7.10 9.11 -1.55
CA GLU A 117 7.88 8.52 -2.65
C GLU A 117 8.22 7.05 -2.36
N LYS A 118 8.71 6.73 -1.15
CA LYS A 118 8.99 5.35 -0.74
C LYS A 118 7.73 4.48 -0.81
N LEU A 119 6.59 4.98 -0.36
CA LEU A 119 5.32 4.27 -0.42
C LEU A 119 4.88 4.03 -1.87
N LYS A 120 5.02 5.03 -2.76
CA LYS A 120 4.69 4.86 -4.19
C LYS A 120 5.56 3.79 -4.84
N VAL A 121 6.86 3.80 -4.58
CA VAL A 121 7.78 2.77 -5.09
C VAL A 121 7.39 1.39 -4.56
N ASN A 122 7.17 1.25 -3.25
CA ASN A 122 6.79 -0.03 -2.65
C ASN A 122 5.46 -0.55 -3.20
N VAL A 123 4.45 0.31 -3.38
CA VAL A 123 3.15 -0.08 -3.95
C VAL A 123 3.32 -0.56 -5.39
N SER A 124 4.09 0.16 -6.21
CA SER A 124 4.38 -0.24 -7.59
C SER A 124 5.09 -1.60 -7.66
N THR A 125 6.10 -1.81 -6.81
CA THR A 125 6.82 -3.09 -6.73
C THR A 125 5.89 -4.23 -6.31
N LEU A 126 5.10 -4.04 -5.25
CA LEU A 126 4.16 -5.05 -4.77
C LEU A 126 3.06 -5.36 -5.80
N GLN A 127 2.62 -4.37 -6.58
CA GLN A 127 1.68 -4.60 -7.68
C GLN A 127 2.30 -5.48 -8.76
N ALA A 128 3.53 -5.18 -9.20
CA ALA A 128 4.24 -5.99 -10.19
C ALA A 128 4.48 -7.44 -9.70
N GLU A 129 4.86 -7.62 -8.43
CA GLU A 129 5.01 -8.94 -7.82
C GLU A 129 3.68 -9.70 -7.78
N ASN A 130 2.59 -9.03 -7.40
CA ASN A 130 1.27 -9.65 -7.33
C ASN A 130 0.75 -10.05 -8.71
N ASP A 131 0.97 -9.24 -9.75
CA ASP A 131 0.61 -9.59 -11.12
C ASP A 131 1.43 -10.77 -11.64
N THR A 132 2.72 -10.82 -11.30
CA THR A 132 3.59 -11.97 -11.60
C THR A 132 3.08 -13.24 -10.91
N LEU A 133 2.78 -13.17 -9.61
CA LEU A 133 2.24 -14.29 -8.84
C LEU A 133 0.88 -14.76 -9.38
N LYS A 134 -0.02 -13.86 -9.77
CA LYS A 134 -1.29 -14.23 -10.40
C LYS A 134 -1.07 -14.94 -11.73
N SER A 135 -0.14 -14.46 -12.55
CA SER A 135 0.23 -15.12 -13.81
C SER A 135 0.78 -16.53 -13.57
N ASP A 136 1.67 -16.68 -12.58
CA ASP A 136 2.24 -17.97 -12.19
C ASP A 136 1.18 -18.94 -11.67
N ILE A 137 0.28 -18.46 -10.81
CA ILE A 137 -0.84 -19.27 -10.29
C ILE A 137 -1.73 -19.74 -11.43
N ARG A 138 -2.12 -18.84 -12.35
CA ARG A 138 -2.91 -19.20 -13.54
C ARG A 138 -2.21 -20.24 -14.39
N THR A 139 -0.91 -20.05 -14.65
CA THR A 139 -0.10 -21.00 -15.44
C THR A 139 -0.01 -22.37 -14.77
N LYS A 140 0.17 -22.41 -13.44
CA LYS A 140 0.20 -23.64 -12.65
C LYS A 140 -1.17 -24.33 -12.62
N ASP A 141 -2.26 -23.60 -12.43
CA ASP A 141 -3.62 -24.13 -12.45
C ASP A 141 -3.95 -24.73 -13.83
N MET A 142 -3.66 -24.00 -14.91
CA MET A 142 -3.83 -24.49 -16.29
C MET A 142 -2.99 -25.73 -16.57
N THR A 143 -1.73 -25.72 -16.13
CA THR A 143 -0.84 -26.89 -16.26
C THR A 143 -1.40 -28.09 -15.49
N SER A 144 -1.86 -27.89 -14.25
CA SER A 144 -2.43 -28.95 -13.42
C SER A 144 -3.70 -29.53 -14.04
N LYS A 145 -4.63 -28.67 -14.48
CA LYS A 145 -5.85 -29.09 -15.18
C LYS A 145 -5.53 -29.87 -16.45
N ALA A 146 -4.63 -29.38 -17.28
CA ALA A 146 -4.23 -30.08 -18.49
C ALA A 146 -3.61 -31.46 -18.21
N LEU A 147 -2.71 -31.56 -17.22
CA LEU A 147 -2.11 -32.83 -16.83
C LEU A 147 -3.13 -33.80 -16.23
N SER A 148 -4.18 -33.30 -15.56
CA SER A 148 -5.29 -34.13 -15.06
C SER A 148 -6.16 -34.72 -16.18
N MET A 149 -6.23 -34.05 -17.34
CA MET A 149 -6.93 -34.56 -18.53
C MET A 149 -6.15 -35.68 -19.23
N VAL A 150 -4.84 -35.76 -18.99
CA VAL A 150 -3.99 -36.81 -19.56
C VAL A 150 -4.17 -38.08 -18.73
N THR A 151 -4.81 -39.09 -19.32
CA THR A 151 -5.21 -40.31 -18.60
C THR A 151 -4.16 -41.41 -18.67
N LYS A 152 -3.38 -41.45 -19.76
CA LYS A 152 -2.39 -42.50 -19.99
C LYS A 152 -1.08 -42.25 -19.27
N ASP A 153 -0.37 -43.34 -18.99
CA ASP A 153 1.00 -43.30 -18.51
C ASP A 153 1.98 -43.46 -19.67
N TYR A 154 3.04 -42.66 -19.64
CA TYR A 154 4.12 -42.69 -20.64
C TYR A 154 5.43 -43.16 -19.99
N LEU A 155 6.46 -43.40 -20.82
CA LEU A 155 7.80 -43.72 -20.35
C LEU A 155 8.40 -42.55 -19.54
N LEU A 156 8.07 -41.33 -19.96
CA LEU A 156 8.42 -40.10 -19.28
C LEU A 156 7.27 -39.63 -18.37
N SER A 157 7.58 -38.92 -17.28
CA SER A 157 6.53 -38.33 -16.44
C SER A 157 5.74 -37.28 -17.23
N LYS A 158 4.46 -37.10 -16.91
CA LYS A 158 3.58 -36.12 -17.59
C LYS A 158 4.13 -34.68 -17.49
N ASN A 159 4.76 -34.35 -16.35
CA ASN A 159 5.40 -33.06 -16.10
C ASN A 159 6.62 -32.82 -16.99
N ASP A 160 7.51 -33.82 -17.08
CA ASP A 160 8.72 -33.71 -17.89
C ASP A 160 8.36 -33.66 -19.38
N MET A 161 7.39 -34.48 -19.80
CA MET A 161 6.88 -34.46 -21.16
C MET A 161 6.30 -33.10 -21.54
N LEU A 162 5.46 -32.51 -20.69
CA LEU A 162 4.94 -31.17 -20.91
C LEU A 162 6.06 -30.11 -20.98
N SER A 163 7.10 -30.26 -20.17
CA SER A 163 8.26 -29.36 -20.19
C SER A 163 8.98 -29.43 -21.54
N VAL A 164 9.18 -30.63 -22.08
CA VAL A 164 9.78 -30.79 -23.42
C VAL A 164 8.83 -30.32 -24.53
N MET A 165 7.52 -30.55 -24.39
CA MET A 165 6.52 -30.02 -25.33
C MET A 165 6.58 -28.48 -25.38
N LYS A 166 6.66 -27.82 -24.23
CA LYS A 166 6.80 -26.35 -24.16
C LYS A 166 8.08 -25.85 -24.85
N LEU A 167 9.20 -26.55 -24.67
CA LEU A 167 10.44 -26.24 -25.37
C LEU A 167 10.32 -26.40 -26.89
N ASN A 168 9.47 -27.32 -27.35
CA ASN A 168 9.19 -27.56 -28.77
C ASN A 168 8.04 -26.71 -29.33
N GLY A 169 7.66 -25.64 -28.62
CA GLY A 169 6.69 -24.65 -29.11
C GLY A 169 5.23 -24.92 -28.76
N TYR A 170 4.94 -25.93 -27.92
CA TYR A 170 3.58 -26.15 -27.44
C TYR A 170 3.22 -25.18 -26.30
N SER A 171 2.04 -24.58 -26.34
CA SER A 171 1.44 -23.85 -25.21
C SER A 171 0.08 -24.43 -24.86
N ILE A 172 -0.34 -24.26 -23.61
CA ILE A 172 -1.65 -24.66 -23.11
C ILE A 172 -2.37 -23.39 -22.68
N GLU A 173 -3.51 -23.13 -23.30
CA GLU A 173 -4.26 -21.90 -23.12
C GLU A 173 -5.75 -22.21 -22.91
N GLU A 174 -6.47 -21.27 -22.31
CA GLU A 174 -7.92 -21.33 -22.21
C GLU A 174 -8.52 -20.48 -23.33
N GLU A 175 -9.31 -21.10 -24.20
CA GLU A 175 -9.98 -20.41 -25.30
C GLU A 175 -11.46 -20.81 -25.27
N ASN A 176 -12.36 -19.82 -25.21
CA ASN A 176 -13.81 -20.03 -25.10
C ASN A 176 -14.24 -20.95 -23.93
N GLY A 177 -13.55 -20.85 -22.79
CA GLY A 177 -13.85 -21.64 -21.58
C GLY A 177 -13.41 -23.10 -21.66
N SER A 178 -12.62 -23.47 -22.68
CA SER A 178 -12.06 -24.81 -22.85
C SER A 178 -10.54 -24.76 -22.90
N ILE A 179 -9.88 -25.73 -22.30
CA ILE A 179 -8.42 -25.86 -22.34
C ILE A 179 -8.00 -26.44 -23.69
N VAL A 180 -7.19 -25.69 -24.43
CA VAL A 180 -6.69 -26.07 -25.76
C VAL A 180 -5.17 -26.07 -25.78
N ALA A 181 -4.58 -26.95 -26.59
CA ALA A 181 -3.16 -26.92 -26.89
C ALA A 181 -2.91 -26.12 -28.17
N LYS A 182 -1.90 -25.26 -28.16
CA LYS A 182 -1.37 -24.58 -29.34
C LYS A 182 0.03 -25.07 -29.65
N LEU A 183 0.38 -25.10 -30.92
CA LEU A 183 1.74 -25.33 -31.42
C LEU A 183 2.16 -24.07 -32.19
N ASN A 184 3.22 -23.41 -31.74
CA ASN A 184 3.72 -22.17 -32.34
C ASN A 184 2.64 -21.07 -32.48
N GLY A 185 1.69 -21.02 -31.54
CA GLY A 185 0.59 -20.04 -31.52
C GLY A 185 -0.68 -20.46 -32.27
N GLU A 186 -0.66 -21.57 -33.00
CA GLU A 186 -1.84 -22.11 -33.69
C GLU A 186 -2.48 -23.24 -32.88
N ILE A 187 -3.81 -23.25 -32.79
CA ILE A 187 -4.55 -24.32 -32.12
C ILE A 187 -4.28 -25.65 -32.83
N VAL A 188 -3.85 -26.66 -32.08
CA VAL A 188 -3.71 -28.01 -32.61
C VAL A 188 -5.10 -28.55 -32.94
N ARG A 189 -5.39 -28.72 -34.23
CA ARG A 189 -6.69 -29.15 -34.74
C ARG A 189 -6.63 -30.54 -35.34
N ASP A 190 -7.76 -31.24 -35.27
CA ASP A 190 -7.93 -32.53 -35.93
C ASP A 190 -8.02 -32.32 -37.46
N ASN A 191 -7.20 -33.04 -38.22
CA ASN A 191 -7.11 -32.89 -39.68
C ASN A 191 -8.44 -33.14 -40.40
N MET A 192 -9.36 -33.92 -39.82
CA MET A 192 -10.65 -34.25 -40.42
C MET A 192 -11.75 -33.28 -40.00
N THR A 193 -11.85 -32.96 -38.71
CA THR A 193 -12.98 -32.19 -38.16
C THR A 193 -12.68 -30.71 -37.97
N GLN A 194 -11.41 -30.30 -38.09
CA GLN A 194 -10.93 -28.94 -37.79
C GLN A 194 -11.22 -28.47 -36.36
N ALA A 195 -11.72 -29.36 -35.50
CA ALA A 195 -11.98 -29.10 -34.08
C ALA A 195 -10.66 -29.14 -33.29
N PRO A 196 -10.55 -28.39 -32.19
CA PRO A 196 -9.40 -28.47 -31.29
C PRO A 196 -9.19 -29.91 -30.79
N VAL A 197 -7.96 -30.39 -30.88
CA VAL A 197 -7.59 -31.71 -30.37
C VAL A 197 -7.57 -31.65 -28.84
N SER A 198 -8.20 -32.64 -28.19
CA SER A 198 -8.17 -32.78 -26.73
C SER A 198 -6.75 -32.97 -26.22
N ILE A 199 -6.42 -32.38 -25.07
CA ILE A 199 -5.08 -32.43 -24.46
C ILE A 199 -4.49 -33.84 -24.39
N ASP A 200 -5.26 -34.85 -23.95
CA ASP A 200 -4.83 -36.26 -23.88
C ASP A 200 -4.31 -36.79 -25.23
N LYS A 201 -5.04 -36.51 -26.32
CA LYS A 201 -4.63 -36.89 -27.68
C LYS A 201 -3.41 -36.13 -28.19
N VAL A 202 -3.22 -34.88 -27.77
CA VAL A 202 -2.01 -34.10 -28.11
C VAL A 202 -0.80 -34.73 -27.44
N PHE A 203 -0.92 -35.11 -26.16
CA PHE A 203 0.12 -35.87 -25.46
C PHE A 203 0.36 -37.22 -26.16
N ASP A 204 -0.67 -37.98 -26.50
CA ASP A 204 -0.51 -39.26 -27.21
C ASP A 204 0.25 -39.13 -28.53
N THR A 205 -0.12 -38.15 -29.34
CA THR A 205 0.51 -37.91 -30.65
C THR A 205 1.98 -37.56 -30.46
N TYR A 206 2.26 -36.66 -29.52
CA TYR A 206 3.61 -36.23 -29.21
C TYR A 206 4.47 -37.36 -28.61
N ALA A 207 3.90 -38.18 -27.71
CA ALA A 207 4.56 -39.35 -27.15
C ALA A 207 4.85 -40.40 -28.23
N ALA A 208 3.94 -40.60 -29.18
CA ALA A 208 4.17 -41.51 -30.30
C ALA A 208 5.29 -41.02 -31.23
N GLU A 209 5.32 -39.72 -31.55
CA GLU A 209 6.38 -39.11 -32.37
C GLU A 209 7.77 -39.22 -31.72
N LYS A 210 7.84 -39.13 -30.39
CA LYS A 210 9.11 -39.22 -29.64
C LYS A 210 9.45 -40.64 -29.16
N GLY A 211 8.60 -41.63 -29.43
CA GLY A 211 8.80 -43.01 -28.97
C GLY A 211 8.67 -43.19 -27.45
N TRP A 212 7.89 -42.33 -26.78
CA TRP A 212 7.66 -42.35 -25.33
C TRP A 212 6.36 -43.02 -24.91
N ALA A 213 5.54 -43.46 -25.86
CA ALA A 213 4.36 -44.27 -25.57
C ALA A 213 4.80 -45.56 -24.86
N LYS A 214 4.31 -45.78 -23.63
CA LYS A 214 4.44 -47.10 -22.98
C LYS A 214 3.63 -48.08 -23.81
N GLY A 215 4.27 -49.17 -24.21
CA GLY A 215 3.67 -50.17 -25.09
C GLY A 215 2.29 -50.62 -24.62
N THR A 216 1.26 -50.15 -25.29
CA THR A 216 0.28 -51.08 -25.85
C THR A 216 0.87 -51.51 -27.18
N GLU A 217 0.92 -52.83 -27.41
CA GLU A 217 1.24 -53.45 -28.69
C GLU A 217 0.91 -52.51 -29.85
N ASP A 218 1.93 -52.20 -30.63
CA ASP A 218 1.86 -51.51 -31.91
C ASP A 218 0.61 -52.00 -32.67
N PRO A 219 -0.48 -51.22 -32.79
CA PRO A 219 -1.44 -51.50 -33.82
C PRO A 219 -0.72 -51.06 -35.08
N ARG A 220 0.09 -51.99 -35.61
CA ARG A 220 0.74 -51.88 -36.91
C ARG A 220 -0.28 -51.27 -37.84
N LYS A 221 -0.13 -49.97 -38.10
CA LYS A 221 -0.81 -49.29 -39.19
C LYS A 221 -0.23 -49.97 -40.42
N GLY A 222 -0.90 -51.02 -40.86
CA GLY A 222 -0.78 -51.52 -42.21
C GLY A 222 -1.07 -50.34 -43.11
N ARG A 223 0.01 -49.70 -43.60
CA ARG A 223 -0.05 -48.96 -44.85
C ARG A 223 -0.44 -50.01 -45.88
N GLY A 224 -1.74 -50.06 -46.18
CA GLY A 224 -2.27 -50.77 -47.32
C GLY A 224 -1.65 -50.14 -48.57
N SER A 225 -0.46 -50.63 -48.91
CA SER A 225 0.07 -50.51 -50.25
C SER A 225 -0.79 -51.43 -51.10
N TYR A 226 -1.55 -50.79 -51.98
CA TYR A 226 -2.19 -51.42 -53.11
C TYR A 226 -1.10 -52.17 -53.89
N SER A 227 -0.96 -53.48 -53.66
CA SER A 227 -0.17 -54.35 -54.54
C SER A 227 -1.11 -55.29 -55.26
N THR A 228 -1.37 -54.86 -56.49
CA THR A 228 -1.80 -55.60 -57.66
C THR A 228 -1.50 -57.11 -57.56
N LYS A 229 -2.54 -57.91 -57.86
CA LYS A 229 -2.42 -59.32 -58.23
C LYS A 229 -1.20 -59.57 -59.13
N ASN A 230 -0.32 -60.50 -58.75
CA ASN A 230 0.15 -61.60 -59.61
C ASN A 230 1.38 -62.32 -59.00
N ASN A 231 1.17 -63.43 -58.30
CA ASN A 231 1.65 -64.78 -58.62
C ASN A 231 1.52 -65.68 -57.39
N LEU A 232 0.75 -66.76 -57.55
CA LEU A 232 0.52 -67.78 -56.54
C LEU A 232 1.82 -68.56 -56.30
N GLY A 233 2.38 -68.49 -55.08
CA GLY A 233 3.22 -69.54 -54.51
C GLY A 233 4.69 -69.22 -54.22
N VAL A 234 5.18 -68.01 -54.52
CA VAL A 234 6.59 -67.64 -54.24
C VAL A 234 6.62 -66.44 -53.26
N PRO A 235 7.17 -66.60 -52.04
CA PRO A 235 7.26 -65.51 -51.08
C PRO A 235 8.28 -64.45 -51.52
N SER A 236 7.91 -63.18 -51.39
CA SER A 236 8.71 -62.04 -51.87
C SER A 236 9.66 -61.46 -50.82
N SER A 237 9.52 -61.87 -49.55
CA SER A 237 10.38 -61.49 -48.43
C SER A 237 10.60 -62.66 -47.46
N LEU A 238 11.64 -62.55 -46.62
CA LEU A 238 11.90 -63.52 -45.56
C LEU A 238 10.70 -63.67 -44.62
N SER A 239 10.00 -62.57 -44.31
CA SER A 239 8.81 -62.59 -43.44
C SER A 239 7.63 -63.35 -44.06
N GLU A 240 7.44 -63.27 -45.38
CA GLU A 240 6.42 -64.07 -46.08
C GLU A 240 6.80 -65.55 -46.14
N PHE A 241 8.08 -65.85 -46.37
CA PHE A 241 8.59 -67.21 -46.37
C PHE A 241 8.48 -67.87 -44.99
N GLU A 242 8.82 -67.16 -43.91
CA GLU A 242 8.68 -67.65 -42.53
C GLU A 242 7.23 -67.98 -42.19
N LYS A 243 6.27 -67.14 -42.58
CA LYS A 243 4.85 -67.40 -42.37
C LYS A 243 4.35 -68.61 -43.15
N GLN A 244 4.80 -68.78 -44.40
CA GLN A 244 4.43 -69.96 -45.19
C GLN A 244 5.05 -71.24 -44.61
N TRP A 245 6.33 -71.19 -44.23
CA TRP A 245 7.07 -72.33 -43.71
C TRP A 245 6.56 -72.81 -42.35
N THR A 246 6.27 -71.87 -41.44
CA THR A 246 5.65 -72.19 -40.15
C THR A 246 4.18 -72.60 -40.30
N GLY A 247 3.47 -72.04 -41.29
CA GLY A 247 2.11 -72.48 -41.65
C GLY A 247 2.03 -73.92 -42.16
N GLU A 248 3.10 -74.42 -42.77
CA GLU A 248 3.26 -75.84 -43.14
C GLU A 248 3.69 -76.73 -41.96
N GLY A 249 3.80 -76.18 -40.75
CA GLY A 249 4.21 -76.91 -39.55
C GLY A 249 5.70 -77.27 -39.50
N LYS A 250 6.52 -76.67 -40.37
CA LYS A 250 7.97 -76.95 -40.45
C LYS A 250 8.75 -75.99 -39.55
N SER A 251 9.83 -76.51 -38.95
CA SER A 251 10.70 -75.73 -38.06
C SER A 251 11.61 -74.78 -38.86
N THR A 252 11.69 -73.53 -38.42
CA THR A 252 12.61 -72.50 -38.93
C THR A 252 14.06 -72.73 -38.50
N ASN A 253 14.31 -73.66 -37.58
CA ASN A 253 15.66 -74.03 -37.14
C ASN A 253 16.22 -75.29 -37.84
N SER A 254 15.63 -75.68 -38.97
CA SER A 254 16.08 -76.84 -39.75
C SER A 254 17.09 -76.45 -40.83
N ALA A 255 17.99 -77.36 -41.18
CA ALA A 255 18.89 -77.17 -42.34
C ALA A 255 18.10 -77.00 -43.65
N GLU A 256 16.90 -77.60 -43.73
CA GLU A 256 15.98 -77.48 -44.86
C GLU A 256 15.42 -76.05 -45.02
N TYR A 257 15.13 -75.37 -43.90
CA TYR A 257 14.69 -73.97 -43.90
C TYR A 257 15.76 -73.06 -44.53
N LEU A 258 17.02 -73.21 -44.11
CA LEU A 258 18.13 -72.40 -44.63
C LEU A 258 18.37 -72.65 -46.12
N ALA A 259 18.33 -73.91 -46.56
CA ALA A 259 18.49 -74.25 -47.97
C ALA A 259 17.38 -73.66 -48.84
N LYS A 260 16.13 -73.73 -48.38
CA LYS A 260 14.96 -73.16 -49.08
C LYS A 260 14.97 -71.63 -49.07
N ALA A 261 15.30 -70.99 -47.96
CA ALA A 261 15.44 -69.53 -47.88
C ALA A 261 16.53 -69.02 -48.85
N GLN A 262 17.66 -69.74 -48.96
CA GLN A 262 18.73 -69.41 -49.89
C GLN A 262 18.33 -69.65 -51.35
N GLU A 263 17.49 -70.64 -51.64
CA GLU A 263 16.93 -70.88 -52.98
C GLU A 263 16.09 -69.68 -53.43
N TYR A 264 15.19 -69.18 -52.57
CA TYR A 264 14.36 -68.01 -52.87
C TYR A 264 15.16 -66.70 -52.95
N ALA A 265 16.25 -66.58 -52.18
CA ALA A 265 17.13 -65.41 -52.24
C ALA A 265 18.00 -65.35 -53.50
N LYS A 266 18.21 -66.46 -54.23
CA LYS A 266 18.94 -66.43 -55.51
C LYS A 266 18.19 -65.66 -56.58
N ASP A 267 16.86 -65.80 -56.59
CA ASP A 267 15.99 -65.17 -57.58
C ASP A 267 15.49 -63.79 -57.14
N ASN A 268 15.70 -63.42 -55.86
CA ASN A 268 15.31 -62.15 -55.29
C ASN A 268 16.41 -61.56 -54.38
N LYS A 269 17.14 -60.55 -54.89
CA LYS A 269 18.25 -59.89 -54.19
C LYS A 269 17.85 -59.16 -52.90
N ASP A 270 16.58 -58.79 -52.77
CA ASP A 270 16.06 -58.05 -51.61
C ASP A 270 15.35 -58.96 -50.59
N PHE A 271 15.43 -60.28 -50.78
CA PHE A 271 14.70 -61.26 -49.97
C PHE A 271 15.01 -61.18 -48.46
N PHE A 272 16.24 -60.84 -48.08
CA PHE A 272 16.66 -60.67 -46.68
C PHE A 272 16.60 -59.23 -46.16
N ASN A 273 16.29 -58.26 -47.03
CA ASN A 273 16.34 -56.83 -46.70
C ASN A 273 14.95 -56.22 -46.41
N ASN A 274 13.87 -56.98 -46.60
CA ASN A 274 12.48 -56.57 -46.39
C ASN A 274 11.77 -57.38 -45.30
#